data_AF-A0A949Y8P2-F1
#
_entry.id   AF-A0A949Y8P2-F1
#
_cell.length_a   1.000
_cell.length_b   1.000
_cell.length_c   1.000
_cell.angle_alpha   90.00
_cell.angle_beta   90.00
_cell.angle_gamma   90.00
#
_symmetry.space_group_name_H-M   'P 1'
#
loop_
_entity.id
_entity.type
_entity.pdbx_description
1 polymer ?
#
loop_
_entity_poly.entity_id
_entity_poly.type
_entity_poly.pdbx_seq_one_letter_code
_entity_poly.pdbx_strand_id
1 'polypeptide(L)'
;MKKLPYSLAAVLIAEVFINARSSGSPAAGQQGPNSVNSVVVKDKVLVAQADTVVQGKTRADKKRPLLNVDKNGVILKGYDPVAYFKQNRPVKGNPKYSSKYAGAIYHFASGEDKAEFDNAPAKYVPQYGSFCANSMSKDKVADIDPNQFLIYKGKLYVCSSAPSLKTFSTKPDLNIQAADKYWEFYQPPSNPGFRRYFGS
;
A
#
# COMPACT_ATOMS: atom_id res chain seq x y z
N MET A 1 -23.88 3.23 55.42
CA MET A 1 -23.40 1.94 55.95
C MET A 1 -22.60 1.22 54.86
N LYS A 2 -21.36 0.81 55.22
CA LYS A 2 -20.46 -0.23 54.64
C LYS A 2 -19.98 0.01 53.17
N LYS A 3 -18.73 0.49 52.94
CA LYS A 3 -17.40 -0.20 52.94
C LYS A 3 -17.35 -1.36 51.94
N LEU A 4 -16.34 -1.63 51.09
CA LEU A 4 -15.05 -1.07 50.60
C LEU A 4 -14.63 -2.02 49.42
N PRO A 5 -13.60 -1.70 48.62
CA PRO A 5 -13.19 -2.40 47.40
C PRO A 5 -12.08 -3.46 47.64
N TYR A 6 -11.88 -4.36 46.67
CA TYR A 6 -10.68 -5.22 46.55
C TYR A 6 -9.79 -4.59 45.44
N SER A 7 -8.54 -4.12 45.60
CA SER A 7 -7.27 -4.62 46.20
C SER A 7 -6.69 -5.82 45.42
N LEU A 8 -5.69 -5.69 44.53
CA LEU A 8 -4.22 -5.39 44.61
C LEU A 8 -3.34 -6.66 44.54
N ALA A 9 -2.21 -6.50 43.83
CA ALA A 9 -1.02 -7.37 43.67
C ALA A 9 -1.07 -8.44 42.54
N ALA A 10 0.00 -8.72 41.77
CA ALA A 10 1.42 -8.47 42.02
C ALA A 10 2.24 -8.26 40.72
N VAL A 11 3.31 -7.50 40.89
CA VAL A 11 4.44 -7.23 40.01
C VAL A 11 5.36 -8.46 39.89
N LEU A 12 5.97 -8.70 38.73
CA LEU A 12 7.31 -9.29 38.68
C LEU A 12 8.15 -8.65 37.57
N ILE A 13 9.24 -8.03 38.02
CA ILE A 13 10.32 -7.42 37.23
C ILE A 13 11.38 -8.51 37.03
N ALA A 14 11.95 -8.60 35.83
CA ALA A 14 13.23 -9.26 35.63
C ALA A 14 14.09 -8.39 34.70
N GLU A 15 14.98 -7.61 35.30
CA GLU A 15 16.14 -7.03 34.64
C GLU A 15 17.34 -7.94 34.90
N VAL A 16 18.09 -8.28 33.85
CA VAL A 16 19.44 -8.81 33.97
C VAL A 16 20.38 -7.82 33.31
N PHE A 17 21.21 -7.18 34.14
CA PHE A 17 22.38 -6.42 33.75
C PHE A 17 23.59 -7.34 33.71
N ILE A 18 24.38 -7.31 32.63
CA ILE A 18 25.86 -7.36 32.72
C ILE A 18 26.45 -6.39 31.69
N ASN A 19 27.21 -5.43 32.21
CA ASN A 19 28.09 -4.51 31.49
C ASN A 19 29.37 -5.22 31.02
N ALA A 20 29.86 -4.87 29.83
CA ALA A 20 31.30 -4.81 29.57
C ALA A 20 31.59 -3.77 28.49
N ARG A 21 32.32 -2.72 28.89
CA ARG A 21 32.89 -1.67 28.04
C ARG A 21 34.39 -1.93 27.95
N SER A 22 34.94 -2.03 26.74
CA SER A 22 36.37 -1.81 26.50
C SER A 22 36.57 -1.09 25.17
N SER A 23 37.17 0.08 25.29
CA SER A 23 37.66 0.99 24.25
C SER A 23 38.83 0.41 23.45
N GLY A 24 38.88 0.70 22.15
CA GLY A 24 40.09 0.56 21.34
C GLY A 24 39.83 0.64 19.83
N SER A 25 40.01 1.82 19.24
CA SER A 25 40.39 1.96 17.82
C SER A 25 41.92 2.05 17.74
N PRO A 26 42.53 1.55 16.64
CA PRO A 26 43.07 2.51 15.68
C PRO A 26 42.82 2.13 14.20
N ALA A 27 43.28 3.04 13.36
CA ALA A 27 42.95 3.30 11.96
C ALA A 27 43.39 2.26 10.90
N ALA A 28 42.63 2.29 9.79
CA ALA A 28 43.02 2.24 8.38
C ALA A 28 43.99 1.18 7.86
N GLY A 29 43.49 0.32 6.97
CA GLY A 29 44.33 -0.46 6.04
C GLY A 29 43.61 -1.63 5.37
N GLN A 30 43.09 -1.37 4.16
CA GLN A 30 43.05 -2.28 3.00
C GLN A 30 42.40 -3.69 3.11
N GLN A 31 41.40 -3.89 2.23
CA GLN A 31 41.15 -5.09 1.42
C GLN A 31 40.67 -6.38 2.15
N GLY A 32 39.51 -6.90 1.73
CA GLY A 32 39.02 -8.24 2.13
C GLY A 32 39.84 -9.38 1.49
N PRO A 33 39.35 -10.64 1.45
CA PRO A 33 38.09 -11.17 2.01
C PRO A 33 38.30 -12.38 2.96
N ASN A 34 37.25 -12.70 3.72
CA ASN A 34 36.87 -14.03 4.24
C ASN A 34 37.98 -15.07 4.50
N SER A 35 38.33 -15.30 5.76
CA SER A 35 38.93 -16.57 6.20
C SER A 35 37.89 -17.42 6.92
N VAL A 36 37.44 -18.45 6.22
CA VAL A 36 36.75 -19.64 6.73
C VAL A 36 37.81 -20.66 7.17
N ASN A 37 37.72 -21.15 8.41
CA ASN A 37 38.46 -22.35 8.82
C ASN A 37 37.71 -23.59 8.28
N SER A 38 38.34 -24.35 7.39
CA SER A 38 37.90 -25.66 6.93
C SER A 38 38.82 -26.76 7.47
N VAL A 39 38.24 -27.75 8.15
CA VAL A 39 38.92 -28.95 8.64
C VAL A 39 38.50 -30.14 7.77
N VAL A 40 39.51 -30.70 7.09
CA VAL A 40 39.68 -32.06 6.54
C VAL A 40 38.62 -32.58 5.56
N VAL A 41 39.09 -32.73 4.32
CA VAL A 41 38.42 -33.32 3.15
C VAL A 41 38.92 -34.76 2.96
N LYS A 42 38.04 -35.70 2.63
CA LYS A 42 38.42 -36.97 1.98
C LYS A 42 38.13 -36.87 0.47
N ASP A 43 39.24 -36.98 -0.27
CA ASP A 43 39.43 -37.42 -1.66
C ASP A 43 39.00 -36.55 -2.87
N LYS A 44 40.01 -35.84 -3.41
CA LYS A 44 40.33 -35.44 -4.82
C LYS A 44 39.25 -34.67 -5.63
N VAL A 45 39.22 -33.32 -5.68
CA VAL A 45 40.08 -32.31 -6.37
C VAL A 45 40.18 -32.60 -7.89
N LEU A 46 39.77 -31.77 -8.87
CA LEU A 46 39.90 -30.34 -9.22
C LEU A 46 38.70 -30.00 -10.17
N VAL A 47 38.17 -28.80 -10.39
CA VAL A 47 38.74 -27.51 -10.81
C VAL A 47 37.65 -26.44 -10.56
N ALA A 48 38.04 -25.27 -10.06
CA ALA A 48 37.16 -24.11 -9.98
C ALA A 48 36.71 -23.65 -11.37
N GLN A 49 35.41 -23.49 -11.57
CA GLN A 49 34.88 -22.55 -12.56
C GLN A 49 33.95 -21.58 -11.85
N ALA A 50 34.34 -20.31 -11.90
CA ALA A 50 33.42 -19.20 -11.71
C ALA A 50 32.47 -19.22 -12.91
N ASP A 51 31.18 -19.34 -12.63
CA ASP A 51 29.99 -19.13 -13.48
C ASP A 51 28.83 -19.66 -12.63
N THR A 52 27.66 -19.04 -12.45
CA THR A 52 26.92 -18.07 -13.25
C THR A 52 25.92 -17.40 -12.30
N VAL A 53 25.46 -16.20 -12.68
CA VAL A 53 24.19 -15.60 -12.23
C VAL A 53 23.10 -16.68 -12.12
N VAL A 54 22.69 -17.04 -10.90
CA VAL A 54 21.43 -17.79 -10.71
C VAL A 54 20.29 -16.78 -10.70
N GLN A 55 19.86 -16.43 -11.91
CA GLN A 55 18.46 -16.13 -12.14
C GLN A 55 17.62 -17.30 -11.59
N GLY A 56 16.51 -16.98 -10.93
CA GLY A 56 15.50 -17.99 -10.60
C GLY A 56 15.14 -18.09 -9.13
N LYS A 57 14.66 -16.99 -8.53
CA LYS A 57 13.55 -17.10 -7.59
C LYS A 57 12.32 -16.62 -8.33
N THR A 58 11.58 -17.56 -8.92
CA THR A 58 10.17 -17.36 -9.25
C THR A 58 9.45 -16.99 -7.95
N ARG A 59 9.37 -15.69 -7.66
CA ARG A 59 8.30 -15.17 -6.82
C ARG A 59 7.06 -15.58 -7.57
N ALA A 60 6.32 -16.56 -7.08
CA ALA A 60 4.99 -16.84 -7.57
C ALA A 60 4.31 -15.48 -7.79
N ASP A 61 4.05 -15.15 -9.06
CA ASP A 61 3.55 -13.86 -9.47
C ASP A 61 2.17 -13.67 -8.86
N LYS A 62 2.12 -13.21 -7.61
CA LYS A 62 0.91 -12.62 -7.06
C LYS A 62 0.65 -11.42 -7.94
N LYS A 63 -0.18 -11.60 -8.98
CA LYS A 63 -0.66 -10.54 -9.87
C LYS A 63 -1.08 -9.40 -8.97
N ARG A 64 -0.28 -8.34 -8.95
CA ARG A 64 -0.57 -7.18 -8.12
C ARG A 64 -1.84 -6.55 -8.66
N PRO A 65 -2.72 -6.02 -7.79
CA PRO A 65 -3.92 -5.38 -8.24
C PRO A 65 -3.56 -4.27 -9.24
N LEU A 66 -4.30 -4.14 -10.34
CA LEU A 66 -4.06 -3.07 -11.30
C LEU A 66 -4.28 -1.70 -10.62
N LEU A 67 -3.34 -0.77 -10.76
CA LEU A 67 -3.38 0.56 -10.15
C LEU A 67 -3.00 1.62 -11.19
N ASN A 68 -3.72 2.74 -11.19
CA ASN A 68 -3.39 3.91 -11.99
C ASN A 68 -2.42 4.81 -11.21
N VAL A 69 -1.13 4.54 -11.36
CA VAL A 69 -0.05 5.28 -10.69
C VAL A 69 0.92 5.87 -11.71
N ASP A 70 1.58 6.96 -11.34
CA ASP A 70 2.66 7.53 -12.13
C ASP A 70 3.96 6.70 -12.04
N LYS A 71 5.02 7.17 -12.72
CA LYS A 71 6.35 6.53 -12.71
C LYS A 71 6.98 6.38 -11.32
N ASN A 72 6.52 7.15 -10.34
CA ASN A 72 7.00 7.13 -8.96
C ASN A 72 6.08 6.30 -8.04
N GLY A 73 4.98 5.74 -8.57
CA GLY A 73 3.99 5.01 -7.80
C GLY A 73 2.94 5.89 -7.12
N VAL A 74 2.83 7.17 -7.48
CA VAL A 74 1.84 8.10 -6.91
C VAL A 74 0.49 7.90 -7.59
N ILE A 75 -0.57 7.68 -6.80
CA ILE A 75 -1.94 7.48 -7.27
C ILE A 75 -2.72 8.80 -7.32
N LEU A 76 -3.88 8.79 -7.99
CA LEU A 76 -4.84 9.91 -7.98
C LEU A 76 -4.21 11.22 -8.46
N LYS A 77 -3.15 11.12 -9.29
CA LYS A 77 -2.30 12.23 -9.73
C LYS A 77 -1.78 13.09 -8.56
N GLY A 78 -1.59 12.50 -7.38
CA GLY A 78 -1.10 13.17 -6.17
C GLY A 78 -2.11 14.12 -5.53
N TYR A 79 -3.41 13.95 -5.78
CA TYR A 79 -4.47 14.65 -5.05
C TYR A 79 -4.82 13.90 -3.75
N ASP A 80 -5.25 14.66 -2.75
CA ASP A 80 -5.60 14.17 -1.44
C ASP A 80 -6.95 13.41 -1.48
N PRO A 81 -6.97 12.08 -1.23
CA PRO A 81 -8.21 11.30 -1.23
C PRO A 81 -9.17 11.72 -0.09
N VAL A 82 -8.65 12.14 1.06
CA VAL A 82 -9.43 12.54 2.23
C VAL A 82 -10.15 13.87 1.99
N ALA A 83 -9.51 14.78 1.27
CA ALA A 83 -10.10 16.07 0.91
C ALA A 83 -11.39 15.95 0.08
N TYR A 84 -11.52 14.93 -0.78
CA TYR A 84 -12.78 14.70 -1.52
C TYR A 84 -13.96 14.42 -0.59
N PHE A 85 -13.73 13.78 0.56
CA PHE A 85 -14.81 13.47 1.51
C PHE A 85 -15.07 14.62 2.48
N LYS A 86 -14.02 15.29 2.96
CA LYS A 86 -14.16 16.38 3.96
C LYS A 86 -14.56 17.71 3.33
N GLN A 87 -14.05 18.00 2.15
CA GLN A 87 -14.15 19.31 1.51
C GLN A 87 -14.96 19.27 0.21
N ASN A 88 -15.37 18.07 -0.23
CA ASN A 88 -16.11 17.85 -1.47
C ASN A 88 -15.47 18.56 -2.69
N ARG A 89 -14.14 18.55 -2.75
CA ARG A 89 -13.36 19.14 -3.84
C ARG A 89 -11.99 18.46 -3.94
N PRO A 90 -11.37 18.44 -5.14
CA PRO A 90 -9.99 18.00 -5.28
C PRO A 90 -9.05 19.01 -4.60
N VAL A 91 -8.13 18.51 -3.79
CA VAL A 91 -7.03 19.30 -3.22
C VAL A 91 -5.72 18.61 -3.54
N LYS A 92 -4.75 19.36 -4.08
CA LYS A 92 -3.44 18.80 -4.40
C LYS A 92 -2.72 18.45 -3.10
N GLY A 93 -2.22 17.22 -3.00
CA GLY A 93 -1.43 16.79 -1.86
C GLY A 93 0.00 17.33 -1.91
N ASN A 94 0.61 17.46 -0.75
CA ASN A 94 2.02 17.78 -0.58
C ASN A 94 2.81 16.47 -0.39
N PRO A 95 3.85 16.18 -1.18
CA PRO A 95 4.66 14.96 -1.03
C PRO A 95 5.26 14.76 0.38
N LYS A 96 5.43 15.86 1.15
CA LYS A 96 5.85 15.82 2.56
C LYS A 96 4.87 15.02 3.44
N TYR A 97 3.58 15.05 3.12
CA TYR A 97 2.56 14.27 3.79
C TYR A 97 2.17 13.12 2.87
N SER A 98 2.81 11.96 3.06
CA SER A 98 2.57 10.80 2.21
C SER A 98 2.51 9.49 2.99
N SER A 99 1.70 8.55 2.49
CA SER A 99 1.55 7.20 3.02
C SER A 99 1.54 6.17 1.90
N LYS A 100 2.05 4.97 2.18
CA LYS A 100 2.00 3.82 1.26
C LYS A 100 0.87 2.89 1.68
N TYR A 101 -0.06 2.61 0.77
CA TYR A 101 -1.16 1.70 1.04
C TYR A 101 -1.56 0.93 -0.22
N ALA A 102 -1.82 -0.37 -0.07
CA ALA A 102 -2.25 -1.27 -1.15
C ALA A 102 -1.39 -1.22 -2.44
N GLY A 103 -0.10 -0.87 -2.33
CA GLY A 103 0.82 -0.79 -3.48
C GLY A 103 0.93 0.58 -4.15
N ALA A 104 0.26 1.61 -3.63
CA ALA A 104 0.33 2.99 -4.12
C ALA A 104 0.87 3.96 -3.06
N ILE A 105 1.43 5.09 -3.52
CA ILE A 105 1.78 6.25 -2.70
C ILE A 105 0.64 7.27 -2.78
N TYR A 106 0.12 7.64 -1.63
CA TYR A 106 -0.89 8.70 -1.46
C TYR A 106 -0.23 9.96 -0.93
N HIS A 107 -0.65 11.12 -1.42
CA HIS A 107 -0.24 12.44 -0.92
C HIS A 107 -1.43 13.12 -0.27
N PHE A 108 -1.17 13.93 0.76
CA PHE A 108 -2.20 14.62 1.53
C PHE A 108 -1.91 16.12 1.58
N ALA A 109 -2.96 16.94 1.65
CA ALA A 109 -2.85 18.38 1.74
C ALA A 109 -2.30 18.82 3.11
N SER A 110 -2.53 18.01 4.14
CA SER A 110 -2.18 18.29 5.52
C SER A 110 -1.70 17.04 6.28
N GLY A 111 -1.09 17.24 7.45
CA GLY A 111 -0.70 16.14 8.33
C GLY A 111 -1.92 15.46 8.96
N GLU A 112 -2.99 16.22 9.17
CA GLU A 112 -4.27 15.79 9.71
C GLU A 112 -4.98 14.85 8.73
N ASP A 113 -5.03 15.21 7.45
CA ASP A 113 -5.63 14.36 6.41
C ASP A 113 -4.84 13.05 6.25
N LYS A 114 -3.50 13.10 6.33
CA LYS A 114 -2.66 11.90 6.37
C LYS A 114 -3.02 10.99 7.55
N ALA A 115 -3.11 11.56 8.76
CA ALA A 115 -3.45 10.78 9.95
C ALA A 115 -4.84 10.14 9.85
N GLU A 116 -5.81 10.86 9.29
CA GLU A 116 -7.15 10.35 9.05
C GLU A 116 -7.17 9.20 8.04
N PHE A 117 -6.38 9.30 6.96
CA PHE A 117 -6.19 8.22 6.02
C PHE A 117 -5.53 7.01 6.66
N ASP A 118 -4.45 7.19 7.42
CA ASP A 118 -3.71 6.08 8.05
C ASP A 118 -4.58 5.30 9.04
N ASN A 119 -5.52 5.98 9.71
CA ASN A 119 -6.47 5.35 10.64
C ASN A 119 -7.51 4.46 9.92
N ALA A 120 -7.98 4.86 8.74
CA ALA A 120 -9.05 4.16 8.03
C ALA A 120 -8.89 4.22 6.49
N PRO A 121 -7.80 3.67 5.93
CA PRO A 121 -7.43 3.92 4.54
C PRO A 121 -8.48 3.40 3.55
N ALA A 122 -9.11 2.26 3.85
CA ALA A 122 -10.15 1.65 3.03
C ALA A 122 -11.38 2.55 2.77
N LYS A 123 -11.62 3.56 3.62
CA LYS A 123 -12.70 4.54 3.44
C LYS A 123 -12.39 5.54 2.32
N TYR A 124 -11.13 5.90 2.16
CA TYR A 124 -10.71 7.02 1.31
C TYR A 124 -10.16 6.58 -0.05
N VAL A 125 -9.80 5.30 -0.21
CA VAL A 125 -9.24 4.82 -1.48
C VAL A 125 -10.21 5.01 -2.65
N PRO A 126 -9.73 5.52 -3.80
CA PRO A 126 -10.54 5.58 -5.00
C PRO A 126 -10.86 4.17 -5.49
N GLN A 127 -12.09 3.98 -5.97
CA GLN A 127 -12.50 2.73 -6.57
C GLN A 127 -11.73 2.44 -7.86
N TYR A 128 -11.72 1.16 -8.25
CA TYR A 128 -11.12 0.70 -9.50
C TYR A 128 -9.66 1.14 -9.68
N GLY A 129 -8.88 1.12 -8.59
CA GLY A 129 -7.46 1.45 -8.63
C GLY A 129 -7.16 2.88 -9.12
N SER A 130 -8.10 3.81 -8.98
CA SER A 130 -8.02 5.18 -9.52
C SER A 130 -8.07 5.28 -11.06
N PHE A 131 -8.60 4.28 -11.75
CA PHE A 131 -9.01 4.42 -13.15
C PHE A 131 -10.40 5.06 -13.26
N CYS A 132 -10.70 5.60 -14.44
CA CYS A 132 -12.01 6.16 -14.75
C CYS A 132 -13.14 5.13 -14.56
N ALA A 133 -14.06 5.40 -13.64
CA ALA A 133 -15.17 4.50 -13.30
C ALA A 133 -16.14 4.26 -14.48
N ASN A 134 -16.40 5.29 -15.29
CA ASN A 134 -17.22 5.17 -16.51
C ASN A 134 -16.54 4.37 -17.62
N SER A 135 -15.20 4.38 -17.68
CA SER A 135 -14.47 3.53 -18.62
C SER A 135 -14.50 2.09 -18.13
N MET A 136 -14.33 1.89 -16.81
CA MET A 136 -14.39 0.57 -16.19
C MET A 136 -15.76 -0.09 -16.41
N SER A 137 -16.86 0.65 -16.35
CA SER A 137 -18.20 0.12 -16.66
C SER A 137 -18.41 -0.32 -18.12
N LYS A 138 -17.43 -0.06 -19.00
CA LYS A 138 -17.45 -0.37 -20.43
C LYS A 138 -16.27 -1.26 -20.84
N ASP A 139 -15.70 -2.00 -19.88
CA ASP A 139 -14.53 -2.88 -20.09
C ASP A 139 -13.29 -2.15 -20.64
N LYS A 140 -13.06 -0.92 -20.18
CA LYS A 140 -11.93 -0.10 -20.59
C LYS A 140 -11.22 0.48 -19.37
N VAL A 141 -9.90 0.62 -19.47
CA VAL A 141 -9.12 1.43 -18.53
C VAL A 141 -8.83 2.79 -19.17
N ALA A 142 -9.02 3.85 -18.41
CA ALA A 142 -8.63 5.19 -18.81
C ALA A 142 -8.12 5.96 -17.59
N ASP A 143 -7.15 6.84 -17.84
CA ASP A 143 -6.68 7.78 -16.85
C ASP A 143 -7.79 8.78 -16.45
N ILE A 144 -7.55 9.57 -15.41
CA ILE A 144 -8.55 10.40 -14.75
C ILE A 144 -8.27 11.89 -14.92
N ASP A 145 -9.30 12.71 -14.76
CA ASP A 145 -9.18 14.10 -14.35
C ASP A 145 -9.60 14.17 -12.86
N PRO A 146 -8.71 14.58 -11.93
CA PRO A 146 -9.01 14.67 -10.50
C PRO A 146 -10.21 15.57 -10.18
N ASN A 147 -10.57 16.49 -11.07
CA ASN A 147 -11.75 17.34 -10.90
C ASN A 147 -13.07 16.62 -11.21
N GLN A 148 -13.03 15.44 -11.82
CA GLN A 148 -14.19 14.70 -12.27
C GLN A 148 -14.44 13.52 -11.34
N PHE A 149 -15.00 13.81 -10.18
CA PHE A 149 -15.23 12.81 -9.13
C PHE A 149 -16.69 12.74 -8.71
N LEU A 150 -17.03 11.62 -8.07
CA LEU A 150 -18.32 11.38 -7.42
C LEU A 150 -18.05 10.66 -6.09
N ILE A 151 -18.53 11.24 -5.00
CA ILE A 151 -18.71 10.50 -3.75
C ILE A 151 -20.11 9.89 -3.78
N TYR A 152 -20.20 8.56 -3.77
CA TYR A 152 -21.48 7.87 -3.78
C TYR A 152 -21.42 6.65 -2.87
N LYS A 153 -22.42 6.49 -1.99
CA LYS A 153 -22.47 5.44 -0.96
C LYS A 153 -21.16 5.29 -0.18
N GLY A 154 -20.55 6.41 0.18
CA GLY A 154 -19.31 6.46 0.98
C GLY A 154 -18.04 6.03 0.23
N LYS A 155 -18.07 5.95 -1.11
CA LYS A 155 -16.93 5.57 -1.93
C LYS A 155 -16.57 6.68 -2.92
N LEU A 156 -15.28 6.83 -3.20
CA LEU A 156 -14.74 7.79 -4.18
C LEU A 156 -14.62 7.14 -5.56
N TYR A 157 -15.32 7.71 -6.53
CA TYR A 157 -15.22 7.37 -7.94
C TYR A 157 -14.61 8.56 -8.70
N VAL A 158 -13.70 8.29 -9.61
CA VAL A 158 -13.05 9.30 -10.46
C VAL A 158 -13.28 8.96 -11.92
N CYS A 159 -13.34 9.98 -12.78
CA CYS A 159 -13.62 9.85 -14.21
C CYS A 159 -12.59 10.64 -15.03
N SER A 160 -12.52 10.33 -16.33
CA SER A 160 -11.58 10.95 -17.27
C SER A 160 -11.95 12.37 -17.70
N SER A 161 -13.22 12.74 -17.59
CA SER A 161 -13.76 14.01 -18.09
C SER A 161 -15.16 14.31 -17.54
N ALA A 162 -15.64 15.55 -17.68
CA ALA A 162 -16.98 15.94 -17.27
C ALA A 162 -18.12 15.15 -17.97
N PRO A 163 -18.07 14.90 -19.30
CA PRO A 163 -19.04 14.01 -19.96
C PRO A 163 -19.01 12.58 -19.42
N SER A 164 -17.81 12.09 -19.08
CA SER A 164 -17.61 10.76 -18.52
C SER A 164 -18.26 10.64 -17.14
N LEU A 165 -18.01 11.64 -16.27
CA LEU A 165 -18.65 11.76 -14.96
C LEU A 165 -20.17 11.86 -15.09
N LYS A 166 -20.69 12.72 -15.96
CA LYS A 166 -22.14 12.88 -16.20
C LYS A 166 -22.80 11.57 -16.60
N THR A 167 -22.16 10.81 -17.50
CA THR A 167 -22.66 9.50 -17.92
C THR A 167 -22.69 8.54 -16.73
N PHE A 168 -21.62 8.49 -15.95
CA PHE A 168 -21.52 7.61 -14.78
C PHE A 168 -22.56 7.96 -13.71
N SER A 169 -22.74 9.24 -13.40
CA SER A 169 -23.63 9.73 -12.35
C SER A 169 -25.11 9.71 -12.71
N THR A 170 -25.48 9.49 -13.99
CA THR A 170 -26.89 9.41 -14.40
C THR A 170 -27.58 8.15 -13.86
N LYS A 171 -26.85 7.02 -13.80
CA LYS A 171 -27.34 5.73 -13.27
C LYS A 171 -26.24 5.07 -12.44
N PRO A 172 -25.85 5.65 -11.28
CA PRO A 172 -24.64 5.27 -10.57
C PRO A 172 -24.67 3.79 -10.16
N ASP A 173 -25.80 3.29 -9.65
CA ASP A 173 -25.91 1.88 -9.26
C ASP A 173 -25.69 0.90 -10.41
N LEU A 174 -26.33 1.14 -11.57
CA LEU A 174 -26.14 0.28 -12.76
C LEU A 174 -24.73 0.37 -13.32
N ASN A 175 -24.14 1.57 -13.33
CA ASN A 175 -22.78 1.77 -13.82
C ASN A 175 -21.74 1.16 -12.88
N ILE A 176 -21.97 1.20 -11.55
CA ILE A 176 -21.13 0.53 -10.55
C ILE A 176 -21.22 -0.98 -10.73
N GLN A 177 -22.43 -1.56 -10.86
CA GLN A 177 -22.59 -2.99 -11.09
C GLN A 177 -21.83 -3.46 -12.34
N ALA A 178 -21.91 -2.70 -13.44
CA ALA A 178 -21.15 -2.99 -14.65
C ALA A 178 -19.63 -2.87 -14.43
N ALA A 179 -19.17 -1.82 -13.75
CA ALA A 179 -17.75 -1.62 -13.47
C ALA A 179 -17.18 -2.70 -12.52
N ASP A 180 -17.93 -3.10 -11.49
CA ASP A 180 -17.55 -4.18 -10.57
C ASP A 180 -17.33 -5.50 -11.33
N LYS A 181 -18.24 -5.84 -12.26
CA LYS A 181 -18.11 -7.03 -13.11
C LYS A 181 -16.79 -7.04 -13.88
N TYR A 182 -16.38 -5.91 -14.45
CA TYR A 182 -15.12 -5.84 -15.20
C TYR A 182 -13.90 -5.75 -14.28
N TRP A 183 -14.04 -5.12 -13.11
CA TRP A 183 -12.96 -4.97 -12.15
C TRP A 183 -12.47 -6.30 -11.59
N GLU A 184 -13.35 -7.29 -11.44
CA GLU A 184 -12.97 -8.64 -11.00
C GLU A 184 -11.89 -9.29 -11.89
N PHE A 185 -11.83 -8.96 -13.19
CA PHE A 185 -10.77 -9.45 -14.08
C PHE A 185 -9.40 -8.82 -13.79
N TYR A 186 -9.38 -7.57 -13.33
CA TYR A 186 -8.16 -6.82 -13.00
C TYR A 186 -7.68 -7.08 -11.57
N GLN A 187 -8.58 -7.51 -10.69
CA GLN A 187 -8.29 -7.92 -9.32
C GLN A 187 -8.96 -9.27 -9.01
N PRO A 188 -8.45 -10.39 -9.56
CA PRO A 188 -8.99 -11.70 -9.21
C PRO A 188 -8.86 -11.93 -7.69
N PRO A 189 -9.86 -12.57 -7.06
CA PRO A 189 -9.97 -12.67 -5.61
C PRO A 189 -8.82 -13.46 -4.98
N SER A 190 -7.74 -12.76 -4.67
CA SER A 190 -6.69 -13.21 -3.74
C SER A 190 -6.22 -12.09 -2.81
N ASN A 191 -6.96 -10.97 -2.74
CA ASN A 191 -6.64 -9.79 -1.92
C ASN A 191 -7.62 -9.64 -0.75
N PRO A 192 -7.21 -9.94 0.51
CA PRO A 192 -8.10 -9.97 1.68
C PRO A 192 -8.63 -8.59 2.13
N GLY A 193 -8.28 -7.50 1.45
CA GLY A 193 -8.76 -6.14 1.76
C GLY A 193 -10.01 -5.67 1.00
N PHE A 194 -10.49 -6.41 0.01
CA PHE A 194 -11.67 -6.03 -0.80
C PHE A 194 -12.86 -6.94 -0.45
N ARG A 195 -13.33 -6.86 0.79
CA ARG A 195 -14.56 -7.58 1.17
C ARG A 195 -15.74 -6.96 0.43
N ARG A 196 -16.32 -7.76 -0.47
CA ARG A 196 -17.58 -7.55 -1.17
C ARG A 196 -18.67 -7.10 -0.19
N TYR A 197 -18.97 -5.81 -0.14
CA TYR A 197 -20.26 -5.33 0.37
C TYR A 197 -21.26 -5.40 -0.78
N PHE A 198 -21.73 -6.62 -1.06
CA PHE A 198 -23.01 -6.81 -1.74
C PHE A 198 -24.08 -6.68 -0.66
N GLY A 199 -24.69 -5.50 -0.58
CA GLY A 199 -25.95 -5.34 0.15
C GLY A 199 -27.02 -6.14 -0.58
N SER A 200 -27.67 -7.03 0.17
CA SER A 200 -28.84 -7.82 -0.22
C SER A 200 -30.05 -6.95 -0.53
#